data_AF-A0A944Z6Z6-F1
#
_entry.id   AF-A0A944Z6Z6-F1
#
_cell.length_a   1.000
_cell.length_b   1.000
_cell.length_c   1.000
_cell.angle_alpha   90.00
_cell.angle_beta   90.00
_cell.angle_gamma   90.00
#
_symmetry.space_group_name_H-M   'P 1'
#
loop_
_entity.id
_entity.type
_entity.pdbx_description
1 polymer ?
#
loop_
_entity_poly.entity_id
_entity_poly.type
_entity_poly.pdbx_seq_one_letter_code
_entity_poly.pdbx_strand_id
1 'polypeptide(L)'
;MKSINTFLMLAVVLLFISPSLSFAEAEVKGNIINQTRVKNSVNMALGKESKANLGSVKVKNSKVKGMILNTTEGKNKINMAIGNDSKANLNSVDIENSEMDGVIVNTLKGKTLINAAIGEGSKANLGSVNMEGSKVKNGLIINMPNGKTGLNMAIGKGAKANQGSTNMEGSELKNGMIINMPGGKTNLNMALGKDAKANQGSTNMEGSKIENGMSISMPGGKTGLNMALGNGAKANQGSTNMEGSELKNGMIINMPGGKTNLNMALGKDAKANQGSTNMEGSKIENGM
;
A
#
# COMPACT_ATOMS: atom_id res chain seq x y z
N MET A 1 -39.86 -47.10 -8.06
CA MET A 1 -38.43 -46.84 -8.32
C MET A 1 -38.15 -45.57 -9.12
N LYS A 2 -38.96 -45.19 -10.13
CA LYS A 2 -38.75 -43.92 -10.88
C LYS A 2 -38.91 -42.64 -10.05
N SER A 3 -39.82 -42.59 -9.07
CA SER A 3 -40.05 -41.39 -8.25
C SER A 3 -38.93 -41.06 -7.25
N ILE A 4 -38.24 -42.09 -6.74
CA ILE A 4 -37.14 -41.93 -5.77
C ILE A 4 -35.91 -41.31 -6.44
N ASN A 5 -35.61 -41.70 -7.69
CA ASN A 5 -34.48 -41.13 -8.43
C ASN A 5 -34.71 -39.66 -8.78
N THR A 6 -35.95 -39.24 -9.10
CA THR A 6 -36.26 -37.84 -9.36
C THR A 6 -36.13 -36.98 -8.10
N PHE A 7 -36.55 -37.48 -6.94
CA PHE A 7 -36.40 -36.77 -5.66
C PHE A 7 -34.94 -36.65 -5.22
N LEU A 8 -34.15 -37.70 -5.40
CA LEU A 8 -32.73 -37.69 -5.08
C LEU A 8 -31.95 -36.76 -6.01
N MET A 9 -32.31 -36.71 -7.29
CA MET A 9 -31.68 -35.80 -8.26
C MET A 9 -32.04 -34.33 -7.98
N LEU A 10 -33.28 -34.03 -7.56
CA LEU A 10 -33.70 -32.67 -7.18
C LEU A 10 -32.98 -32.19 -5.90
N ALA A 11 -32.79 -33.08 -4.91
CA ALA A 11 -32.06 -32.78 -3.69
C ALA A 11 -30.56 -32.54 -3.93
N VAL A 12 -29.95 -33.27 -4.87
CA VAL A 12 -28.56 -33.07 -5.29
C VAL A 12 -28.40 -31.76 -6.07
N VAL A 13 -29.35 -31.39 -6.94
CA VAL A 13 -29.31 -30.11 -7.67
C VAL A 13 -29.44 -28.91 -6.72
N LEU A 14 -30.26 -29.00 -5.66
CA LEU A 14 -30.36 -27.98 -4.62
C LEU A 14 -29.07 -27.83 -3.78
N LEU A 15 -28.30 -28.91 -3.59
CA LEU A 15 -27.00 -28.90 -2.93
C LEU A 15 -25.88 -28.24 -3.75
N PHE A 16 -26.02 -28.14 -5.08
CA PHE A 16 -25.09 -27.43 -5.96
C PHE A 16 -25.40 -25.94 -6.15
N ILE A 17 -26.49 -25.44 -5.57
CA ILE A 17 -26.68 -24.00 -5.38
C ILE A 17 -25.93 -23.64 -4.11
N SER A 18 -24.60 -23.59 -4.19
CA SER A 18 -23.78 -23.07 -3.11
C SER A 18 -24.32 -21.69 -2.73
N PRO A 19 -24.78 -21.45 -1.48
CA PRO A 19 -24.92 -20.08 -1.03
C PRO A 19 -23.53 -19.47 -1.18
N SER A 20 -23.42 -18.42 -2.00
CA SER A 20 -22.24 -17.57 -2.00
C SER A 20 -21.95 -17.25 -0.54
N LEU A 21 -20.79 -17.70 -0.05
CA LEU A 21 -20.32 -17.43 1.31
C LEU A 21 -20.27 -15.91 1.49
N SER A 22 -21.33 -15.33 2.03
CA SER A 22 -21.39 -13.93 2.41
C SER A 22 -20.59 -13.81 3.70
N PHE A 23 -19.36 -13.31 3.62
CA PHE A 23 -18.61 -12.95 4.81
C PHE A 23 -19.39 -11.85 5.53
N ALA A 24 -19.65 -12.03 6.83
CA ALA A 24 -20.32 -11.02 7.63
C ALA A 24 -19.53 -9.71 7.58
N GLU A 25 -20.13 -8.67 7.01
CA GLU A 25 -19.57 -7.34 6.95
C GLU A 25 -19.58 -6.72 8.35
N ALA A 26 -18.40 -6.34 8.87
CA ALA A 26 -18.32 -5.67 10.16
C ALA A 26 -18.54 -4.15 9.99
N GLU A 27 -19.34 -3.54 10.86
CA GLU A 27 -19.58 -2.09 10.84
C GLU A 27 -18.90 -1.41 12.05
N VAL A 28 -18.00 -0.46 11.80
CA VAL A 28 -17.30 0.34 12.81
C VAL A 28 -17.79 1.79 12.72
N LYS A 29 -18.63 2.20 13.68
CA LYS A 29 -19.17 3.58 13.81
C LYS A 29 -18.31 4.43 14.76
N GLY A 30 -17.00 4.47 14.53
CA GLY A 30 -16.07 5.16 15.42
C GLY A 30 -14.64 5.13 14.92
N ASN A 31 -13.71 5.53 15.79
CA ASN A 31 -12.30 5.64 15.45
C ASN A 31 -11.55 4.33 15.74
N ILE A 32 -10.68 3.91 14.81
CA ILE A 32 -9.68 2.87 15.02
C ILE A 32 -8.38 3.58 15.41
N ILE A 33 -7.95 3.41 16.67
CA ILE A 33 -6.74 4.05 17.18
C ILE A 33 -5.72 2.98 17.51
N ASN A 34 -4.63 2.91 16.75
CA ASN A 34 -3.49 2.05 17.01
C ASN A 34 -2.27 2.89 17.37
N GLN A 35 -1.78 2.76 18.60
CA GLN A 35 -0.63 3.48 19.10
C GLN A 35 0.44 2.51 19.63
N THR A 36 1.57 2.42 18.94
CA THR A 36 2.69 1.58 19.33
C THR A 36 3.86 2.44 19.81
N ARG A 37 4.20 2.40 21.11
CA ARG A 37 5.32 3.15 21.68
C ARG A 37 6.33 2.21 22.33
N VAL A 38 7.35 1.83 21.58
CA VAL A 38 8.40 0.91 22.08
C VAL A 38 9.77 1.43 21.66
N LYS A 39 10.70 1.57 22.61
CA LYS A 39 12.02 2.17 22.35
C LYS A 39 12.81 1.42 21.29
N ASN A 40 12.96 0.11 21.42
CA ASN A 40 13.59 -0.75 20.43
C ASN A 40 12.72 -1.97 20.21
N SER A 41 12.47 -2.37 18.96
CA SER A 41 11.71 -3.59 18.69
C SER A 41 12.18 -4.26 17.41
N VAL A 42 12.19 -5.59 17.45
CA VAL A 42 12.37 -6.46 16.30
C VAL A 42 11.10 -7.30 16.18
N ASN A 43 10.52 -7.35 14.99
CA ASN A 43 9.40 -8.21 14.66
C ASN A 43 9.74 -8.96 13.36
N MET A 44 9.54 -10.27 13.33
CA MET A 44 10.03 -11.11 12.25
C MET A 44 9.07 -12.26 11.96
N ALA A 45 8.86 -12.54 10.68
CA ALA A 45 8.17 -13.74 10.19
C ALA A 45 9.04 -14.44 9.13
N LEU A 46 9.04 -15.76 9.11
CA LEU A 46 9.85 -16.58 8.20
C LEU A 46 8.96 -17.65 7.54
N GLY A 47 8.93 -17.75 6.20
CA GLY A 47 8.32 -18.87 5.50
C GLY A 47 6.98 -18.61 4.81
N LYS A 48 6.46 -19.64 4.14
CA LYS A 48 5.19 -19.68 3.38
C LYS A 48 4.05 -18.90 4.05
N GLU A 49 3.38 -18.02 3.31
CA GLU A 49 2.36 -17.06 3.77
C GLU A 49 2.83 -15.91 4.72
N SER A 50 4.13 -15.59 4.77
CA SER A 50 4.68 -14.78 5.88
C SER A 50 4.22 -13.33 5.94
N LYS A 51 3.79 -12.89 7.14
CA LYS A 51 3.41 -11.51 7.46
C LYS A 51 4.01 -11.05 8.79
N ALA A 52 4.89 -10.06 8.73
CA ALA A 52 5.38 -9.36 9.92
C ALA A 52 4.66 -8.00 10.03
N ASN A 53 3.73 -7.87 10.97
CA ASN A 53 2.98 -6.64 11.21
C ASN A 53 3.42 -5.98 12.52
N LEU A 54 4.15 -4.88 12.46
CA LEU A 54 4.55 -4.10 13.64
C LEU A 54 3.88 -2.72 13.60
N GLY A 55 3.00 -2.46 14.57
CA GLY A 55 2.28 -1.19 14.68
C GLY A 55 1.40 -0.90 13.47
N SER A 56 0.81 -1.92 12.87
CA SER A 56 0.03 -1.83 11.63
C SER A 56 -1.45 -2.12 11.86
N VAL A 57 -2.32 -1.58 11.01
CA VAL A 57 -3.76 -1.81 11.02
C VAL A 57 -4.15 -2.60 9.77
N LYS A 58 -5.06 -3.56 9.92
CA LYS A 58 -5.71 -4.24 8.81
C LYS A 58 -7.22 -4.15 8.97
N VAL A 59 -7.90 -3.65 7.94
CA VAL A 59 -9.36 -3.60 7.83
C VAL A 59 -9.75 -4.49 6.65
N LYS A 60 -10.68 -5.42 6.86
CA LYS A 60 -11.11 -6.36 5.84
C LYS A 60 -12.60 -6.59 5.90
N ASN A 61 -13.28 -6.60 4.74
CA ASN A 61 -14.71 -6.90 4.63
C ASN A 61 -15.55 -6.09 5.65
N SER A 62 -15.28 -4.79 5.74
CA SER A 62 -15.83 -3.92 6.78
C SER A 62 -16.25 -2.55 6.23
N LYS A 63 -17.25 -1.96 6.86
CA LYS A 63 -17.62 -0.54 6.77
C LYS A 63 -17.05 0.23 7.95
N VAL A 64 -16.24 1.25 7.69
CA VAL A 64 -15.66 2.11 8.73
C VAL A 64 -16.12 3.54 8.52
N LYS A 65 -16.79 4.10 9.52
CA LYS A 65 -17.13 5.52 9.56
C LYS A 65 -16.38 6.18 10.72
N GLY A 66 -15.40 7.01 10.38
CA GLY A 66 -14.54 7.66 11.38
C GLY A 66 -13.07 7.71 10.97
N MET A 67 -12.21 7.84 11.97
CA MET A 67 -10.76 7.98 11.76
C MET A 67 -10.00 6.68 12.03
N ILE A 68 -9.06 6.34 11.16
CA ILE A 68 -7.96 5.40 11.46
C ILE A 68 -6.73 6.24 11.83
N LEU A 69 -6.38 6.26 13.11
CA LEU A 69 -5.15 6.86 13.61
C LEU A 69 -4.14 5.75 13.90
N ASN A 70 -3.19 5.56 12.99
CA ASN A 70 -2.12 4.57 13.12
C ASN A 70 -0.79 5.27 13.41
N THR A 71 -0.32 5.19 14.66
CA THR A 71 0.90 5.86 15.11
C THR A 71 1.88 4.88 15.74
N THR A 72 3.10 4.83 15.22
CA THR A 72 4.20 4.07 15.80
C THR A 72 5.37 4.98 16.11
N GLU A 73 5.85 4.93 17.36
CA GLU A 73 6.99 5.71 17.83
C GLU A 73 8.02 4.80 18.52
N GLY A 74 9.30 5.16 18.37
CA GLY A 74 10.42 4.47 19.02
C GLY A 74 11.77 4.93 18.49
N LYS A 75 12.85 4.44 19.09
CA LYS A 75 14.22 4.75 18.63
C LYS A 75 14.60 3.88 17.45
N ASN A 76 14.61 2.55 17.63
CA ASN A 76 15.04 1.61 16.61
C ASN A 76 13.94 0.58 16.33
N LYS A 77 13.61 0.37 15.05
CA LYS A 77 12.58 -0.57 14.61
C LYS A 77 13.14 -1.45 13.51
N ILE A 78 12.99 -2.76 13.66
CA ILE A 78 13.30 -3.73 12.62
C ILE A 78 12.05 -4.59 12.43
N ASN A 79 11.53 -4.66 11.21
CA ASN A 79 10.38 -5.48 10.87
C ASN A 79 10.68 -6.24 9.56
N MET A 80 10.80 -7.56 9.58
CA MET A 80 11.20 -8.30 8.38
C MET A 80 10.33 -9.53 8.11
N ALA A 81 9.99 -9.79 6.86
CA ALA A 81 9.32 -11.02 6.43
C ALA A 81 10.14 -11.71 5.34
N ILE A 82 10.62 -12.94 5.54
CA ILE A 82 11.50 -13.66 4.61
C ILE A 82 10.79 -14.96 4.20
N GLY A 83 10.45 -15.14 2.91
CA GLY A 83 9.24 -15.78 2.33
C GLY A 83 9.07 -17.31 2.38
N ASN A 84 8.04 -17.93 1.78
CA ASN A 84 7.08 -17.51 0.75
C ASN A 84 5.89 -16.63 1.25
N ASP A 85 5.12 -16.06 0.34
CA ASP A 85 4.14 -14.93 0.41
C ASP A 85 4.45 -13.76 1.37
N SER A 86 5.72 -13.39 1.42
CA SER A 86 6.26 -12.42 2.39
C SER A 86 5.65 -11.01 2.29
N LYS A 87 5.20 -10.48 3.43
CA LYS A 87 4.71 -9.11 3.61
C LYS A 87 5.25 -8.55 4.93
N ALA A 88 6.07 -7.51 4.86
CA ALA A 88 6.58 -6.79 6.03
C ALA A 88 5.86 -5.44 6.15
N ASN A 89 4.95 -5.32 7.11
CA ASN A 89 4.18 -4.11 7.40
C ASN A 89 4.69 -3.43 8.68
N LEU A 90 5.50 -2.39 8.53
CA LEU A 90 5.91 -1.51 9.62
C LEU A 90 5.10 -0.22 9.58
N ASN A 91 4.20 -0.05 10.55
CA ASN A 91 3.28 1.09 10.60
C ASN A 91 2.53 1.30 9.28
N SER A 92 1.93 0.23 8.76
CA SER A 92 1.14 0.29 7.53
C SER A 92 -0.34 0.08 7.83
N VAL A 93 -1.19 0.57 6.93
CA VAL A 93 -2.64 0.37 6.97
C VAL A 93 -3.05 -0.40 5.72
N ASP A 94 -3.53 -1.62 5.90
CA ASP A 94 -4.08 -2.44 4.81
C ASP A 94 -5.63 -2.37 4.87
N ILE A 95 -6.28 -1.99 3.77
CA ILE A 95 -7.74 -1.96 3.62
C ILE A 95 -8.11 -2.90 2.46
N GLU A 96 -8.84 -3.97 2.75
CA GLU A 96 -9.16 -5.03 1.80
C GLU A 96 -10.68 -5.22 1.71
N ASN A 97 -11.26 -5.08 0.51
CA ASN A 97 -12.70 -5.25 0.24
C ASN A 97 -13.58 -4.49 1.23
N SER A 98 -13.25 -3.22 1.47
CA SER A 98 -13.82 -2.42 2.54
C SER A 98 -14.29 -1.05 2.06
N GLU A 99 -15.28 -0.52 2.76
CA GLU A 99 -15.75 0.85 2.57
C GLU A 99 -15.35 1.71 3.78
N MET A 100 -14.77 2.87 3.52
CA MET A 100 -14.40 3.84 4.54
C MET A 100 -14.96 5.22 4.20
N ASP A 101 -15.58 5.85 5.18
CA ASP A 101 -16.00 7.25 5.16
C ASP A 101 -15.29 7.98 6.31
N GLY A 102 -14.18 8.66 5.97
CA GLY A 102 -13.38 9.38 6.96
C GLY A 102 -11.87 9.39 6.70
N VAL A 103 -11.08 9.58 7.77
CA VAL A 103 -9.67 9.97 7.69
C VAL A 103 -8.73 8.85 8.10
N ILE A 104 -7.64 8.65 7.36
CA ILE A 104 -6.51 7.79 7.72
C ILE A 104 -5.29 8.67 7.99
N VAL A 105 -4.80 8.65 9.22
CA VAL A 105 -3.52 9.28 9.58
C VAL A 105 -2.53 8.20 9.96
N ASN A 106 -1.52 8.01 9.12
CA ASN A 106 -0.52 6.97 9.27
C ASN A 106 0.87 7.59 9.53
N THR A 107 1.28 7.59 10.79
CA THR A 107 2.48 8.28 11.27
C THR A 107 3.48 7.29 11.89
N LEU A 108 4.71 7.29 11.38
CA LEU A 108 5.81 6.50 11.94
C LEU A 108 6.96 7.44 12.30
N LYS A 109 7.47 7.36 13.53
CA LYS A 109 8.63 8.16 13.97
C LYS A 109 9.72 7.28 14.57
N GLY A 110 10.97 7.56 14.20
CA GLY A 110 12.11 7.02 14.92
C GLY A 110 13.49 7.46 14.47
N LYS A 111 14.52 6.87 15.06
CA LYS A 111 15.92 7.11 14.66
C LYS A 111 16.30 6.19 13.51
N THR A 112 16.21 4.88 13.72
CA THR A 112 16.57 3.87 12.71
C THR A 112 15.36 2.98 12.46
N LEU A 113 14.88 2.95 11.23
CA LEU A 113 13.72 2.19 10.81
C LEU A 113 14.15 1.25 9.69
N ILE A 114 14.07 -0.05 9.92
CA ILE A 114 14.40 -1.08 8.93
C ILE A 114 13.14 -1.92 8.72
N ASN A 115 12.65 -1.97 7.49
CA ASN A 115 11.57 -2.85 7.07
C ASN A 115 12.04 -3.65 5.86
N ALA A 116 11.99 -4.97 5.91
CA ALA A 116 12.49 -5.80 4.81
C ALA A 116 11.58 -6.98 4.49
N ALA A 117 11.24 -7.18 3.22
CA ALA A 117 10.56 -8.36 2.72
C ALA A 117 11.49 -9.09 1.76
N ILE A 118 11.81 -10.36 1.96
CA ILE A 118 12.76 -11.12 1.13
C ILE A 118 12.11 -12.44 0.71
N GLY A 119 12.33 -12.93 -0.51
CA GLY A 119 11.78 -14.22 -0.96
C GLY A 119 10.39 -14.11 -1.61
N GLU A 120 9.72 -15.23 -1.87
CA GLU A 120 8.54 -15.28 -2.75
C GLU A 120 7.35 -14.49 -2.17
N GLY A 121 6.75 -13.60 -2.97
CA GLY A 121 5.61 -12.72 -2.64
C GLY A 121 5.96 -11.38 -1.96
N SER A 122 7.26 -11.06 -1.84
CA SER A 122 7.78 -9.98 -1.00
C SER A 122 7.19 -8.58 -1.24
N LYS A 123 6.42 -8.09 -0.27
CA LYS A 123 5.93 -6.70 -0.16
C LYS A 123 6.47 -6.05 1.13
N ALA A 124 7.28 -5.01 1.03
CA ALA A 124 7.77 -4.25 2.18
C ALA A 124 7.04 -2.91 2.27
N ASN A 125 6.13 -2.77 3.23
CA ASN A 125 5.33 -1.57 3.47
C ASN A 125 5.79 -0.86 4.75
N LEU A 126 6.47 0.28 4.61
CA LEU A 126 6.91 1.13 5.71
C LEU A 126 6.11 2.43 5.70
N GLY A 127 5.23 2.63 6.68
CA GLY A 127 4.47 3.87 6.78
C GLY A 127 3.50 4.09 5.62
N SER A 128 3.04 3.02 4.97
CA SER A 128 2.24 3.09 3.73
C SER A 128 0.78 2.70 3.97
N VAL A 129 -0.10 3.14 3.08
CA VAL A 129 -1.51 2.71 3.02
C VAL A 129 -1.71 1.86 1.76
N ASN A 130 -2.29 0.68 1.91
CA ASN A 130 -2.61 -0.22 0.82
C ASN A 130 -4.11 -0.45 0.78
N MET A 131 -4.70 -0.30 -0.40
CA MET A 131 -6.12 -0.48 -0.68
C MET A 131 -6.27 -1.54 -1.77
N GLU A 132 -7.04 -2.58 -1.48
CA GLU A 132 -7.37 -3.66 -2.43
C GLU A 132 -8.89 -3.81 -2.48
N GLY A 133 -9.49 -3.66 -3.66
CA GLY A 133 -10.95 -3.78 -3.84
C GLY A 133 -11.76 -2.84 -2.95
N SER A 134 -11.20 -1.70 -2.56
CA SER A 134 -11.73 -0.88 -1.46
C SER A 134 -12.15 0.50 -1.91
N LYS A 135 -13.06 1.11 -1.15
CA LYS A 135 -13.59 2.46 -1.44
C LYS A 135 -13.41 3.38 -0.25
N VAL A 136 -12.75 4.51 -0.46
CA VAL A 136 -12.66 5.61 0.52
C VAL A 136 -13.47 6.79 -0.01
N LYS A 137 -14.47 7.23 0.77
CA LYS A 137 -15.34 8.37 0.48
C LYS A 137 -15.06 9.50 1.44
N ASN A 138 -15.16 10.74 0.96
CA ASN A 138 -15.08 11.98 1.75
C ASN A 138 -13.87 11.99 2.71
N GLY A 139 -12.78 11.37 2.27
CA GLY A 139 -11.72 10.93 3.17
C GLY A 139 -10.38 11.57 2.87
N LEU A 140 -9.53 11.62 3.90
CA LEU A 140 -8.16 12.12 3.81
C LEU A 140 -7.21 11.00 4.22
N ILE A 141 -6.25 10.65 3.37
CA ILE A 141 -5.21 9.65 3.64
C ILE A 141 -3.88 10.38 3.76
N ILE A 142 -3.24 10.31 4.92
CA ILE A 142 -1.93 10.94 5.18
C ILE A 142 -0.92 9.87 5.55
N ASN A 143 0.14 9.74 4.75
CA ASN A 143 1.29 8.91 5.05
C ASN A 143 2.49 9.77 5.39
N MET A 144 2.93 9.72 6.65
CA MET A 144 4.05 10.52 7.14
C MET A 144 5.04 9.69 7.98
N PRO A 145 5.74 8.70 7.38
CA PRO A 145 6.88 8.08 8.04
C PRO A 145 8.07 9.03 8.06
N ASN A 146 8.65 9.24 9.24
CA ASN A 146 9.79 10.12 9.47
C ASN A 146 10.84 9.45 10.38
N GLY A 147 11.88 8.92 9.74
CA GLY A 147 13.05 8.34 10.41
C GLY A 147 14.30 9.19 10.20
N LYS A 148 15.24 9.23 11.15
CA LYS A 148 16.57 9.79 10.82
C LYS A 148 17.23 8.96 9.71
N THR A 149 17.18 7.65 9.84
CA THR A 149 17.65 6.68 8.84
C THR A 149 16.56 5.63 8.62
N GLY A 150 16.01 5.58 7.41
CA GLY A 150 15.01 4.62 6.98
C GLY A 150 15.58 3.70 5.90
N LEU A 151 15.36 2.40 6.06
CA LEU A 151 15.59 1.38 5.04
C LEU A 151 14.28 0.60 4.87
N ASN A 152 13.70 0.66 3.69
CA ASN A 152 12.59 -0.19 3.26
C ASN A 152 13.05 -1.01 2.05
N MET A 153 12.96 -2.34 2.12
CA MET A 153 13.58 -3.20 1.13
C MET A 153 12.69 -4.39 0.79
N ALA A 154 12.46 -4.64 -0.49
CA ALA A 154 11.83 -5.86 -1.00
C ALA A 154 12.81 -6.59 -1.94
N ILE A 155 13.04 -7.88 -1.72
CA ILE A 155 13.93 -8.70 -2.56
C ILE A 155 13.21 -9.99 -2.98
N GLY A 156 13.29 -10.35 -4.26
CA GLY A 156 12.80 -11.62 -4.79
C GLY A 156 11.66 -11.47 -5.81
N LYS A 157 10.94 -12.58 -6.05
CA LYS A 157 9.78 -12.61 -6.95
C LYS A 157 8.61 -11.85 -6.33
N GLY A 158 8.10 -10.84 -7.04
CA GLY A 158 7.00 -9.99 -6.57
C GLY A 158 7.44 -8.80 -5.70
N ALA A 159 8.73 -8.43 -5.75
CA ALA A 159 9.32 -7.37 -4.92
C ALA A 159 8.60 -6.02 -5.10
N LYS A 160 7.79 -5.63 -4.11
CA LYS A 160 7.23 -4.27 -3.99
C LYS A 160 7.72 -3.60 -2.70
N ALA A 161 8.49 -2.52 -2.80
CA ALA A 161 8.95 -1.74 -1.65
C ALA A 161 8.20 -0.40 -1.60
N ASN A 162 7.29 -0.25 -0.65
CA ASN A 162 6.42 0.91 -0.47
C ASN A 162 6.78 1.68 0.79
N GLN A 163 7.40 2.85 0.66
CA GLN A 163 7.72 3.74 1.76
C GLN A 163 6.84 5.00 1.71
N GLY A 164 6.00 5.21 2.73
CA GLY A 164 5.16 6.40 2.84
C GLY A 164 4.24 6.63 1.65
N SER A 165 3.82 5.56 0.97
CA SER A 165 3.08 5.61 -0.29
C SER A 165 1.63 5.16 -0.08
N THR A 166 0.76 5.54 -1.00
CA THR A 166 -0.59 4.99 -1.12
C THR A 166 -0.65 4.08 -2.33
N ASN A 167 -1.06 2.83 -2.13
CA ASN A 167 -1.23 1.84 -3.20
C ASN A 167 -2.70 1.47 -3.32
N MET A 168 -3.26 1.56 -4.53
CA MET A 168 -4.64 1.27 -4.86
C MET A 168 -4.65 0.19 -5.94
N GLU A 169 -5.18 -0.98 -5.60
CA GLU A 169 -5.43 -2.10 -6.53
C GLU A 169 -6.94 -2.32 -6.59
N GLY A 170 -7.56 -2.14 -7.77
CA GLY A 170 -9.02 -2.25 -7.95
C GLY A 170 -9.85 -1.36 -7.01
N SER A 171 -9.32 -0.20 -6.63
CA SER A 171 -9.86 0.62 -5.54
C SER A 171 -10.30 2.01 -5.99
N GLU A 172 -11.14 2.67 -5.19
CA GLU A 172 -11.70 3.99 -5.49
C GLU A 172 -11.48 4.97 -4.33
N LEU A 173 -10.96 6.16 -4.65
CA LEU A 173 -11.04 7.33 -3.79
C LEU A 173 -12.08 8.29 -4.39
N LYS A 174 -13.07 8.67 -3.60
CA LYS A 174 -14.13 9.59 -4.02
C LYS A 174 -14.26 10.77 -3.07
N ASN A 175 -14.27 11.99 -3.61
CA ASN A 175 -14.38 13.24 -2.85
C ASN A 175 -13.31 13.34 -1.74
N GLY A 176 -12.10 12.87 -2.01
CA GLY A 176 -11.08 12.69 -0.98
C GLY A 176 -9.69 13.16 -1.42
N MET A 177 -8.75 13.10 -0.49
CA MET A 177 -7.37 13.53 -0.71
C MET A 177 -6.39 12.48 -0.21
N ILE A 178 -5.33 12.24 -0.97
CA ILE A 178 -4.15 11.49 -0.56
C ILE A 178 -2.99 12.46 -0.40
N ILE A 179 -2.26 12.36 0.71
CA ILE A 179 -1.02 13.09 0.99
C ILE A 179 0.06 12.10 1.39
N ASN A 180 1.03 11.90 0.51
CA ASN A 180 2.19 11.06 0.75
C ASN A 180 3.42 11.94 1.00
N MET A 181 3.85 12.02 2.25
CA MET A 181 4.95 12.89 2.68
C MET A 181 5.95 12.13 3.57
N PRO A 182 6.60 11.06 3.06
CA PRO A 182 7.70 10.44 3.80
C PRO A 182 8.84 11.45 3.96
N GLY A 183 9.40 11.53 5.17
CA GLY A 183 10.52 12.39 5.53
C GLY A 183 11.69 11.62 6.11
N GLY A 184 12.81 12.31 6.33
CA GLY A 184 13.97 11.73 7.02
C GLY A 184 15.31 12.36 6.63
N LYS A 185 16.40 12.03 7.33
CA LYS A 185 17.73 12.46 6.88
C LYS A 185 18.22 11.57 5.75
N THR A 186 18.11 10.26 5.92
CA THR A 186 18.53 9.26 4.93
C THR A 186 17.39 8.25 4.75
N ASN A 187 16.85 8.16 3.54
CA ASN A 187 15.78 7.23 3.19
C ASN A 187 16.22 6.34 2.03
N LEU A 188 16.23 5.04 2.24
CA LEU A 188 16.58 4.05 1.23
C LEU A 188 15.37 3.15 1.01
N ASN A 189 14.75 3.23 -0.16
CA ASN A 189 13.63 2.39 -0.57
C ASN A 189 14.05 1.56 -1.78
N MET A 190 14.09 0.25 -1.66
CA MET A 190 14.72 -0.62 -2.66
C MET A 190 13.87 -1.85 -2.98
N ALA A 191 13.60 -2.10 -4.26
CA ALA A 191 12.98 -3.32 -4.75
C ALA A 191 13.93 -4.04 -5.71
N LEU A 192 14.24 -5.31 -5.46
CA LEU A 192 15.19 -6.09 -6.25
C LEU A 192 14.56 -7.41 -6.67
N GLY A 193 14.39 -7.65 -7.97
CA GLY A 193 13.81 -8.88 -8.50
C GLY A 193 13.03 -8.69 -9.79
N LYS A 194 12.34 -9.75 -10.24
CA LYS A 194 11.45 -9.67 -11.40
C LYS A 194 10.24 -8.78 -11.05
N ASP A 195 9.93 -7.85 -11.94
CA ASP A 195 8.83 -6.88 -11.82
C ASP A 195 8.96 -6.00 -10.57
N ALA A 196 10.19 -5.68 -10.17
CA ALA A 196 10.50 -4.90 -8.97
C ALA A 196 9.85 -3.51 -9.02
N LYS A 197 9.02 -3.17 -8.03
CA LYS A 197 8.43 -1.83 -7.88
C LYS A 197 8.91 -1.17 -6.58
N ALA A 198 9.65 -0.07 -6.68
CA ALA A 198 10.08 0.74 -5.54
C ALA A 198 9.32 2.06 -5.52
N ASN A 199 8.42 2.22 -4.56
CA ASN A 199 7.51 3.34 -4.40
C ASN A 199 7.85 4.15 -3.14
N GLN A 200 8.33 5.38 -3.32
CA GLN A 200 8.66 6.28 -2.21
C GLN A 200 7.81 7.55 -2.30
N GLY A 201 6.89 7.71 -1.35
CA GLY A 201 6.00 8.86 -1.29
C GLY A 201 5.13 9.02 -2.53
N SER A 202 4.78 7.92 -3.20
CA SER A 202 4.02 7.94 -4.45
C SER A 202 2.57 7.49 -4.23
N THR A 203 1.70 7.86 -5.15
CA THR A 203 0.37 7.27 -5.31
C THR A 203 0.41 6.29 -6.47
N ASN A 204 0.11 5.03 -6.22
CA ASN A 204 0.16 3.96 -7.23
C ASN A 204 -1.24 3.38 -7.41
N MET A 205 -1.70 3.33 -8.65
CA MET A 205 -3.06 2.95 -9.02
C MET A 205 -2.99 1.86 -10.10
N GLU A 206 -3.53 0.68 -9.79
CA GLU A 206 -3.71 -0.44 -10.71
C GLU A 206 -5.22 -0.73 -10.79
N GLY A 207 -5.85 -0.55 -11.96
CA GLY A 207 -7.29 -0.76 -12.13
C GLY A 207 -8.16 0.11 -11.21
N SER A 208 -7.64 1.26 -10.78
CA SER A 208 -8.18 2.08 -9.69
C SER A 208 -8.65 3.46 -10.17
N LYS A 209 -9.48 4.12 -9.37
CA LYS A 209 -10.08 5.42 -9.69
C LYS A 209 -9.88 6.46 -8.59
N ILE A 210 -9.55 7.68 -8.98
CA ILE A 210 -9.72 8.88 -8.14
C ILE A 210 -10.81 9.74 -8.78
N GLU A 211 -11.90 9.97 -8.06
CA GLU A 211 -13.05 10.77 -8.50
C GLU A 211 -13.25 11.98 -7.58
N ASN A 212 -13.34 13.18 -8.16
CA ASN A 212 -13.48 14.44 -7.42
C ASN A 212 -12.46 14.56 -6.28
N GLY A 213 -11.25 14.06 -6.51
CA GLY A 213 -10.26 13.86 -5.46
C GLY A 213 -8.88 14.36 -5.85
N MET A 214 -7.98 14.36 -4.88
CA MET A 214 -6.65 14.90 -5.05
C MET A 214 -5.58 13.91 -4.58
N SER A 215 -4.49 13.80 -5.33
CA SER A 215 -3.30 13.06 -4.94
C SER A 215 -2.13 14.03 -4.82
N ILE A 216 -1.53 14.09 -3.64
CA ILE A 216 -0.35 14.89 -3.34
C ILE A 216 0.79 13.96 -2.95
N SER A 217 1.86 13.97 -3.75
CA SER A 217 3.06 13.15 -3.55
C SER A 217 4.26 14.06 -3.35
N MET A 218 4.69 14.19 -2.10
CA MET A 218 5.72 15.14 -1.65
C MET A 218 6.75 14.46 -0.75
N PRO A 219 7.47 13.41 -1.22
CA PRO A 219 8.55 12.85 -0.43
C PRO A 219 9.62 13.91 -0.19
N GLY A 220 10.06 14.01 1.06
CA GLY A 220 11.14 14.89 1.49
C GLY A 220 12.31 14.13 2.10
N GLY A 221 13.44 14.81 2.24
CA GLY A 221 14.58 14.31 3.00
C GLY A 221 15.89 15.00 2.62
N LYS A 222 16.97 14.72 3.34
CA LYS A 222 18.29 15.22 2.93
C LYS A 222 18.88 14.34 1.83
N THR A 223 18.89 13.03 2.05
CA THR A 223 19.44 12.03 1.14
C THR A 223 18.43 10.91 0.94
N GLY A 224 18.05 10.65 -0.30
CA GLY A 224 17.06 9.65 -0.69
C GLY A 224 17.60 8.76 -1.81
N LEU A 225 17.44 7.45 -1.67
CA LEU A 225 17.59 6.49 -2.76
C LEU A 225 16.27 5.75 -2.90
N ASN A 226 15.62 5.89 -4.05
CA ASN A 226 14.53 5.03 -4.46
C ASN A 226 15.00 4.19 -5.65
N MET A 227 15.07 2.88 -5.50
CA MET A 227 15.74 2.02 -6.47
C MET A 227 14.93 0.76 -6.78
N ALA A 228 14.74 0.48 -8.07
CA ALA A 228 14.20 -0.79 -8.56
C ALA A 228 15.21 -1.48 -9.48
N LEU A 229 15.54 -2.74 -9.22
CA LEU A 229 16.50 -3.53 -10.02
C LEU A 229 15.85 -4.82 -10.50
N GLY A 230 15.86 -5.05 -11.82
CA GLY A 230 15.40 -6.28 -12.46
C GLY A 230 14.56 -6.05 -13.73
N ASN A 231 14.13 -7.13 -14.38
CA ASN A 231 13.25 -7.05 -15.55
C ASN A 231 11.90 -6.43 -15.17
N GLY A 232 11.45 -5.40 -15.90
CA GLY A 232 10.22 -4.66 -15.59
C GLY A 232 10.34 -3.73 -14.37
N ALA A 233 11.55 -3.36 -13.97
CA ALA A 233 11.78 -2.53 -12.79
C ALA A 233 11.12 -1.15 -12.92
N LYS A 234 10.32 -0.75 -11.92
CA LYS A 234 9.71 0.58 -11.82
C LYS A 234 10.11 1.25 -10.51
N ALA A 235 10.83 2.37 -10.58
CA ALA A 235 11.19 3.19 -9.43
C ALA A 235 10.38 4.49 -9.46
N ASN A 236 9.46 4.64 -8.50
CA ASN A 236 8.50 5.73 -8.40
C ASN A 236 8.79 6.58 -7.16
N GLN A 237 9.28 7.80 -7.34
CA GLN A 237 9.59 8.72 -6.24
C GLN A 237 8.74 9.98 -6.37
N GLY A 238 7.81 10.16 -5.42
CA GLY A 238 6.94 11.33 -5.38
C GLY A 238 6.13 11.49 -6.65
N SER A 239 5.80 10.38 -7.30
CA SER A 239 5.08 10.33 -8.56
C SER A 239 3.65 9.82 -8.33
N THR A 240 2.79 10.01 -9.33
CA THR A 240 1.52 9.28 -9.40
C THR A 240 1.56 8.33 -10.59
N ASN A 241 1.29 7.04 -10.36
CA ASN A 241 1.43 6.01 -11.38
C ASN A 241 0.08 5.32 -11.59
N MET A 242 -0.42 5.35 -12.82
CA MET A 242 -1.72 4.84 -13.21
C MET A 242 -1.55 3.73 -14.25
N GLU A 243 -2.01 2.53 -13.94
CA GLU A 243 -2.03 1.35 -14.80
C GLU A 243 -3.49 0.88 -14.93
N GLY A 244 -4.11 1.04 -16.11
CA GLY A 244 -5.53 0.73 -16.31
C GLY A 244 -6.47 1.59 -15.45
N SER A 245 -6.07 2.83 -15.15
CA SER A 245 -6.66 3.64 -14.09
C SER A 245 -7.34 4.91 -14.58
N GLU A 246 -8.17 5.50 -13.73
CA GLU A 246 -8.95 6.70 -14.06
C GLU A 246 -8.75 7.81 -13.02
N LEU A 247 -8.46 9.01 -13.50
CA LEU A 247 -8.63 10.26 -12.75
C LEU A 247 -9.84 10.98 -13.33
N LYS A 248 -10.87 11.24 -12.52
CA LYS A 248 -12.08 11.95 -12.94
C LYS A 248 -12.30 13.17 -12.06
N ASN A 249 -12.36 14.35 -12.64
CA ASN A 249 -12.54 15.63 -11.95
C ASN A 249 -11.55 15.81 -10.77
N GLY A 250 -10.32 15.31 -10.93
CA GLY A 250 -9.35 15.22 -9.84
C GLY A 250 -8.08 15.99 -10.13
N MET A 251 -7.23 16.13 -9.12
CA MET A 251 -5.95 16.85 -9.24
C MET A 251 -4.79 15.98 -8.78
N ILE A 252 -3.68 16.01 -9.52
CA ILE A 252 -2.43 15.37 -9.13
C ILE A 252 -1.34 16.43 -8.92
N ILE A 253 -0.73 16.42 -7.74
CA ILE A 253 0.43 17.24 -7.41
C ILE A 253 1.59 16.33 -7.02
N ASN A 254 2.65 16.34 -7.82
CA ASN A 254 3.87 15.58 -7.59
C ASN A 254 5.03 16.56 -7.37
N MET A 255 5.51 16.67 -6.14
CA MET A 255 6.57 17.61 -5.76
C MET A 255 7.62 16.91 -4.90
N PRO A 256 8.40 15.96 -5.44
CA PRO A 256 9.48 15.34 -4.70
C PRO A 256 10.56 16.39 -4.36
N GLY A 257 10.86 16.52 -3.06
CA GLY A 257 11.88 17.41 -2.56
C GLY A 257 13.05 16.67 -1.91
N GLY A 258 14.22 17.29 -1.87
CA GLY A 258 15.38 16.79 -1.14
C GLY A 258 16.70 17.29 -1.71
N LYS A 259 17.76 17.27 -0.90
CA LYS A 259 19.08 17.77 -1.34
C LYS A 259 19.77 16.81 -2.30
N THR A 260 19.76 15.52 -1.97
CA THR A 260 20.35 14.46 -2.78
C THR A 260 19.38 13.30 -2.92
N ASN A 261 18.54 13.36 -3.96
CA ASN A 261 17.58 12.31 -4.26
C ASN A 261 18.01 11.59 -5.55
N LEU A 262 18.14 10.27 -5.46
CA LEU A 262 18.38 9.41 -6.61
C LEU A 262 17.18 8.47 -6.78
N ASN A 263 16.48 8.61 -7.89
CA ASN A 263 15.46 7.67 -8.33
C ASN A 263 16.02 6.84 -9.49
N MET A 264 16.14 5.52 -9.32
CA MET A 264 16.87 4.66 -10.25
C MET A 264 16.10 3.38 -10.56
N ALA A 265 15.93 3.08 -11.84
CA ALA A 265 15.47 1.78 -12.30
C ALA A 265 16.50 1.18 -13.26
N LEU A 266 16.91 -0.07 -13.04
CA LEU A 266 17.85 -0.78 -13.92
C LEU A 266 17.31 -2.15 -14.30
N GLY A 267 17.41 -2.47 -15.59
CA GLY A 267 16.93 -3.73 -16.18
C GLY A 267 16.24 -3.49 -17.51
N LYS A 268 15.76 -4.57 -18.13
CA LYS A 268 14.92 -4.48 -19.33
C LYS A 268 13.57 -3.86 -18.97
N ASP A 269 13.07 -2.97 -19.82
CA ASP A 269 11.81 -2.22 -19.65
C ASP A 269 11.76 -1.38 -18.36
N ALA A 270 12.94 -0.96 -17.87
CA ALA A 270 13.05 -0.20 -16.63
C ALA A 270 12.51 1.23 -16.77
N LYS A 271 11.75 1.68 -15.77
CA LYS A 271 11.16 3.03 -15.68
C LYS A 271 11.48 3.69 -14.36
N ALA A 272 12.10 4.88 -14.40
CA ALA A 272 12.34 5.71 -13.23
C ALA A 272 11.46 6.96 -13.31
N ASN A 273 10.40 7.00 -12.50
CA ASN A 273 9.42 8.09 -12.43
C ASN A 273 9.69 8.95 -11.19
N GLN A 274 10.20 10.16 -11.38
CA GLN A 274 10.43 11.12 -10.28
C GLN A 274 9.57 12.35 -10.49
N GLY A 275 8.63 12.61 -9.58
CA GLY A 275 7.78 13.79 -9.65
C GLY A 275 6.84 13.83 -10.86
N SER A 276 6.64 12.69 -11.52
CA SER A 276 5.86 12.58 -12.75
C SER A 276 4.49 11.97 -12.51
N THR A 277 3.58 12.17 -13.47
CA THR A 277 2.36 11.37 -13.59
C THR A 277 2.57 10.37 -14.72
N ASN A 278 2.68 9.07 -14.39
CA ASN A 278 2.82 8.00 -15.39
C ASN A 278 1.46 7.37 -15.67
N MET A 279 1.14 7.18 -16.96
CA MET A 279 -0.15 6.62 -17.40
C MET A 279 0.08 5.49 -18.40
N GLU A 280 -0.39 4.29 -18.05
CA GLU A 280 -0.38 3.10 -18.90
C GLU A 280 -1.83 2.60 -19.03
N GLY A 281 -2.40 2.64 -20.24
CA GLY A 281 -3.80 2.26 -20.46
C GLY A 281 -4.80 3.02 -19.58
N SER A 282 -4.48 4.27 -19.23
CA SER A 282 -5.21 5.06 -18.23
C SER A 282 -5.86 6.29 -18.85
N LYS A 283 -6.87 6.84 -18.17
CA LYS A 283 -7.63 8.02 -18.64
C LYS A 283 -7.69 9.12 -17.58
N ILE A 284 -7.65 10.36 -18.05
CA ILE A 284 -7.94 11.56 -17.26
C ILE A 284 -9.17 12.22 -17.88
N GLU A 285 -10.23 12.37 -17.09
CA GLU A 285 -11.45 13.08 -17.47
C GLU A 285 -11.56 14.33 -16.57
N ASN A 286 -11.45 15.52 -17.16
CA ASN A 286 -11.51 16.80 -16.45
C ASN A 286 -10.55 16.92 -15.24
N GLY A 287 -9.35 16.34 -15.35
CA GLY A 287 -8.33 16.41 -14.29
C GLY A 287 -7.24 17.45 -14.55
N MET A 288 -6.53 17.83 -13.48
CA MET A 288 -5.38 18.75 -13.49
C MET A 288 -4.11 18.11 -12.93
#